data_AF-A0A532AVA7-F1
#
_entry.id   AF-A0A532AVA7-F1
#
_cell.length_a   1.000
_cell.length_b   1.000
_cell.length_c   1.000
_cell.angle_alpha   90.00
_cell.angle_beta   90.00
_cell.angle_gamma   90.00
#
_symmetry.space_group_name_H-M   'P 1'
#
loop_
_entity.id
_entity.type
_entity.pdbx_description
1 polymer ?
#
loop_
_entity_poly.entity_id
_entity_poly.type
_entity_poly.pdbx_seq_one_letter_code
_entity_poly.pdbx_strand_id
1 'polypeptide(L)'
;MPQSLLSSPDSGMIVFSSSARILHMNGPARALMALFGDSHELWPQMAPESMPSFLTEFCRDVLAQLHHRVETEDWAQFEMRRICHMVTPSLLLRGFGVPHSAGHELRIILTLDPLRSLPHPGNSPASLQPLAPMPTDLARTDA
;
A
#
# COMPACT_ATOMS: atom_id res chain seq x y z
N MET A 1 17.15 -16.60 8.51
CA MET A 1 15.96 -16.99 7.71
C MET A 1 15.48 -15.76 6.96
N PRO A 2 15.75 -15.60 5.65
CA PRO A 2 15.19 -14.47 4.92
C PRO A 2 13.68 -14.69 4.84
N GLN A 3 12.91 -13.74 5.36
CA GLN A 3 11.45 -13.76 5.26
C GLN A 3 11.09 -13.78 3.78
N SER A 4 10.57 -14.91 3.33
CA SER A 4 10.03 -15.08 1.99
C SER A 4 8.97 -13.99 1.81
N LEU A 5 9.30 -12.98 1.00
CA LEU A 5 8.38 -11.96 0.50
C LEU A 5 7.40 -12.66 -0.44
N LEU A 6 6.54 -13.50 0.12
CA LEU A 6 5.36 -13.96 -0.57
C LEU A 6 4.53 -12.70 -0.81
N SER A 7 4.69 -12.12 -2.01
CA SER A 7 3.70 -11.26 -2.61
C SER A 7 2.35 -11.85 -2.24
N SER A 8 1.58 -11.14 -1.43
CA SER A 8 0.20 -11.52 -1.26
C SER A 8 -0.42 -11.52 -2.67
N PRO A 9 -1.40 -12.38 -2.97
CA PRO A 9 -2.03 -12.38 -4.30
C PRO A 9 -2.63 -11.02 -4.69
N ASP A 10 -2.82 -10.13 -3.71
CA ASP A 10 -3.24 -8.73 -3.87
C ASP A 10 -2.08 -7.72 -4.04
N SER A 11 -0.82 -8.12 -3.91
CA SER A 11 0.32 -7.20 -3.96
C SER A 11 0.60 -6.76 -5.40
N GLY A 12 0.53 -5.45 -5.64
CA GLY A 12 0.87 -4.83 -6.90
C GLY A 12 2.37 -4.65 -7.07
N MET A 13 2.85 -4.79 -8.31
CA MET A 13 4.22 -4.43 -8.70
C MET A 13 4.21 -3.50 -9.91
N ILE A 14 4.98 -2.43 -9.81
CA ILE A 14 5.23 -1.44 -10.87
C ILE A 14 6.74 -1.29 -11.04
N VAL A 15 7.21 -1.32 -12.27
CA VAL A 15 8.61 -1.04 -12.62
C VAL A 15 8.68 0.32 -13.27
N PHE A 16 9.56 1.19 -12.78
CA PHE A 16 9.83 2.49 -13.36
C PHE A 16 11.23 2.58 -13.97
N SER A 17 11.37 3.41 -14.98
CA SER A 17 12.68 3.87 -15.48
C SER A 17 13.29 4.92 -14.56
N SER A 18 14.54 5.28 -14.84
CA SER A 18 15.27 6.38 -14.19
C SER A 18 14.56 7.74 -14.30
N SER A 19 13.72 7.90 -15.32
CA SER A 19 12.89 9.10 -15.55
C SER A 19 11.50 9.01 -14.91
N ALA A 20 11.29 8.07 -13.97
CA ALA A 20 10.00 7.80 -13.33
C ALA A 20 8.85 7.46 -14.31
N ARG A 21 9.17 6.88 -15.48
CA ARG A 21 8.15 6.37 -16.41
C ARG A 21 7.83 4.91 -16.09
N ILE A 22 6.56 4.54 -16.14
CA ILE A 22 6.13 3.16 -15.94
C ILE A 22 6.60 2.31 -17.13
N LEU A 23 7.46 1.33 -16.85
CA LEU A 23 7.91 0.31 -17.81
C LEU A 23 7.03 -0.94 -17.74
N HIS A 24 6.55 -1.28 -16.54
CA HIS A 24 5.70 -2.44 -16.32
C HIS A 24 4.75 -2.19 -15.16
N MET A 25 3.54 -2.73 -15.26
CA MET A 25 2.54 -2.72 -14.19
C MET A 25 1.73 -4.02 -14.29
N ASN A 26 1.72 -4.80 -13.21
CA ASN A 26 0.95 -6.03 -13.15
C ASN A 26 -0.55 -5.78 -12.87
N GLY A 27 -1.38 -6.82 -13.00
CA GLY A 27 -2.83 -6.73 -12.77
C GLY A 27 -3.21 -6.21 -11.37
N PRO A 28 -2.67 -6.80 -10.28
CA PRO A 28 -2.93 -6.31 -8.92
C PRO A 28 -2.52 -4.85 -8.71
N ALA A 29 -1.37 -4.41 -9.25
CA ALA A 29 -0.99 -3.00 -9.18
C ALA A 29 -2.02 -2.12 -9.86
N ARG A 30 -2.52 -2.50 -11.04
CA ARG A 30 -3.56 -1.74 -11.74
C ARG A 30 -4.84 -1.60 -10.91
N ALA A 31 -5.26 -2.66 -10.23
CA ALA A 31 -6.42 -2.62 -9.35
C ALA A 31 -6.22 -1.71 -8.12
N LEU A 32 -5.05 -1.78 -7.47
CA LEU A 32 -4.71 -0.90 -6.34
C LEU A 32 -4.54 0.56 -6.78
N MET A 33 -4.00 0.76 -7.98
CA MET A 33 -3.86 2.06 -8.64
C MET A 33 -5.23 2.69 -8.90
N ALA A 34 -6.24 1.91 -9.31
CA ALA A 34 -7.62 2.40 -9.49
C ALA A 34 -8.23 3.03 -8.22
N LEU A 35 -7.73 2.69 -7.02
CA LEU A 35 -8.18 3.32 -5.77
C LEU A 35 -7.84 4.82 -5.70
N PHE A 36 -6.83 5.28 -6.43
CA PHE A 36 -6.46 6.70 -6.48
C PHE A 36 -7.26 7.50 -7.52
N GLY A 37 -7.97 6.85 -8.44
CA GLY A 37 -8.82 7.53 -9.43
C GLY A 37 -9.11 6.69 -10.68
N ASP A 38 -10.12 7.14 -11.44
CA ASP A 38 -10.70 6.39 -12.57
C ASP A 38 -9.79 6.26 -13.80
N SER A 39 -8.74 7.10 -13.94
CA SER A 39 -7.86 7.12 -15.13
C SER A 39 -6.76 6.04 -15.14
N HIS A 40 -6.88 5.01 -14.30
CA HIS A 40 -5.86 3.99 -14.04
C HIS A 40 -5.40 3.19 -15.26
N GLU A 41 -6.23 3.04 -16.29
CA GLU A 41 -5.87 2.34 -17.54
C GLU A 41 -4.88 3.12 -18.41
N LEU A 42 -4.87 4.45 -18.29
CA LEU A 42 -4.04 5.33 -19.10
C LEU A 42 -2.67 5.59 -18.46
N TRP A 43 -2.48 5.26 -17.19
CA TRP A 43 -1.25 5.59 -16.44
C TRP A 43 0.05 5.07 -17.02
N PRO A 44 0.14 3.87 -17.64
CA PRO A 44 1.35 3.44 -18.32
C PRO A 44 1.76 4.32 -19.50
N GLN A 45 0.79 5.03 -20.10
CA GLN A 45 0.98 5.89 -21.27
C GLN A 45 1.01 7.38 -20.90
N MET A 46 0.49 7.74 -19.73
CA MET A 46 0.50 9.12 -19.25
C MET A 46 1.90 9.51 -18.75
N ALA A 47 2.14 10.81 -18.83
CA ALA A 47 3.37 11.37 -18.31
C ALA A 47 3.41 11.27 -16.76
N PRO A 48 4.59 11.24 -16.13
CA PRO A 48 4.74 11.08 -14.68
C PRO A 48 3.96 12.12 -13.85
N GLU A 49 3.72 13.30 -14.40
CA GLU A 49 2.90 14.37 -13.82
C GLU A 49 1.41 14.01 -13.69
N SER A 50 0.95 12.97 -14.37
CA SER A 50 -0.44 12.50 -14.31
C SER A 50 -0.66 11.40 -13.27
N MET A 51 0.41 10.86 -12.70
CA MET A 51 0.31 9.97 -11.55
C MET A 51 -0.03 10.75 -10.27
N PRO A 52 -0.63 10.10 -9.27
CA PRO A 52 -0.79 10.70 -7.94
C PRO A 52 0.54 11.27 -7.44
N SER A 53 0.54 12.55 -7.06
CA SER A 53 1.75 13.27 -6.66
C SER A 53 2.54 12.53 -5.57
N PHE A 54 1.84 11.89 -4.63
CA PHE A 54 2.42 11.06 -3.58
C PHE A 54 3.33 9.94 -4.11
N LEU A 55 2.92 9.28 -5.20
CA LEU A 55 3.71 8.20 -5.82
C LEU A 55 4.88 8.78 -6.61
N THR A 56 4.68 9.88 -7.32
CA THR A 56 5.73 10.57 -8.07
C THR A 56 6.82 11.10 -7.15
N GLU A 57 6.45 11.68 -6.00
CA GLU A 57 7.38 12.12 -4.95
C GLU A 57 8.13 10.94 -4.35
N PHE A 58 7.44 9.86 -4.00
CA PHE A 58 8.08 8.66 -3.47
C PHE A 58 9.10 8.07 -4.45
N CYS A 59 8.79 8.02 -5.76
CA CYS A 59 9.73 7.56 -6.77
C CYS A 59 10.96 8.48 -6.89
N ARG A 60 10.78 9.81 -6.80
CA ARG A 60 11.89 10.77 -6.79
C ARG A 60 12.79 10.58 -5.57
N ASP A 61 12.21 10.38 -4.39
CA ASP A 61 12.97 10.12 -3.15
C ASP A 61 13.80 8.83 -3.28
N VAL A 62 13.20 7.77 -3.83
CA VAL A 62 13.87 6.49 -4.08
C VAL A 62 15.03 6.66 -5.06
N LEU A 63 14.84 7.39 -6.18
CA LEU A 63 15.91 7.67 -7.14
C LEU A 63 17.04 8.49 -6.53
N ALA A 64 16.71 9.54 -5.78
CA ALA A 64 17.70 10.40 -5.16
C ALA A 64 18.59 9.60 -4.20
N GLN A 65 18.01 8.74 -3.37
CA GLN A 65 18.78 7.87 -2.47
C GLN A 65 19.56 6.80 -3.23
N LEU A 66 18.97 6.22 -4.27
CA LEU A 66 19.62 5.20 -5.09
C LEU A 66 20.87 5.76 -5.80
N HIS A 67 20.81 6.98 -6.34
CA HIS A 67 21.96 7.62 -6.99
C HIS A 67 23.16 7.74 -6.04
N HIS A 68 22.95 8.11 -4.78
CA HIS A 68 24.03 8.18 -3.79
C HIS A 68 24.58 6.78 -3.42
N ARG A 69 23.75 5.74 -3.48
CA ARG A 69 24.10 4.36 -3.09
C ARG A 69 24.81 3.58 -4.19
N VAL A 70 24.58 3.94 -5.46
CA VAL A 70 25.28 3.35 -6.61
C VAL A 70 26.78 3.63 -6.51
N GLU A 71 27.16 4.83 -6.06
CA GLU A 71 28.55 5.21 -5.85
C GLU A 71 29.22 4.41 -4.71
N THR A 72 28.44 3.88 -3.78
CA THR A 72 28.94 3.14 -2.61
C THR A 72 28.72 1.62 -2.71
N GLU A 73 28.29 1.10 -3.87
CA GLU A 73 27.96 -0.32 -4.12
C GLU A 73 26.94 -0.96 -3.14
N ASP A 74 26.22 -0.13 -2.38
CA ASP A 74 25.30 -0.56 -1.31
C ASP A 74 23.84 -0.68 -1.81
N TRP A 75 23.64 -0.55 -3.12
CA TRP A 75 22.33 -0.50 -3.77
C TRP A 75 21.51 -1.77 -3.58
N ALA A 76 22.15 -2.94 -3.42
CA ALA A 76 21.47 -4.24 -3.36
C ALA A 76 20.60 -4.43 -2.10
N GLN A 77 20.84 -3.64 -1.05
CA GLN A 77 20.05 -3.67 0.20
C GLN A 77 19.14 -2.45 0.37
N PHE A 78 19.11 -1.55 -0.62
CA PHE A 78 18.32 -0.34 -0.51
C PHE A 78 16.83 -0.62 -0.72
N GLU A 79 16.06 -0.38 0.34
CA GLU A 79 14.61 -0.39 0.34
C GLU A 79 14.09 0.86 1.06
N MET A 80 13.20 1.61 0.40
CA MET A 80 12.45 2.68 1.03
C MET A 80 11.00 2.23 1.22
N ARG A 81 10.39 2.59 2.36
CA ARG A 81 9.01 2.21 2.70
C ARG A 81 8.20 3.44 3.10
N ARG A 82 6.97 3.55 2.61
CA ARG A 82 6.03 4.62 3.03
C ARG A 82 4.61 4.07 3.05
N ILE A 83 3.80 4.52 4.00
CA ILE A 83 2.38 4.16 4.05
C ILE A 83 1.55 5.27 3.41
N CYS A 84 0.67 4.90 2.48
CA CYS A 84 -0.30 5.77 1.84
C CYS A 84 -1.66 5.64 2.52
N HIS A 85 -2.10 6.71 3.18
CA HIS A 85 -3.42 6.78 3.84
C HIS A 85 -4.50 7.43 2.98
N MET A 86 -4.19 7.79 1.72
CA MET A 86 -5.12 8.48 0.81
C MET A 86 -6.19 7.57 0.20
N VAL A 87 -6.00 6.25 0.29
CA VAL A 87 -6.90 5.24 -0.26
C VAL A 87 -7.30 4.26 0.83
N THR A 88 -8.44 3.57 0.64
CA THR A 88 -8.93 2.55 1.57
C THR A 88 -9.02 1.20 0.85
N PRO A 89 -8.36 0.14 1.35
CA PRO A 89 -7.46 0.13 2.52
C PRO A 89 -6.17 0.94 2.26
N SER A 90 -5.52 1.42 3.33
CA SER A 90 -4.22 2.09 3.20
C SER A 90 -3.21 1.16 2.52
N LEU A 91 -2.28 1.71 1.74
CA LEU A 91 -1.28 0.91 1.02
C LEU A 91 0.11 1.10 1.62
N LEU A 92 0.84 0.03 1.85
CA LEU A 92 2.28 0.06 2.06
C LEU A 92 2.96 0.09 0.70
N LEU A 93 3.73 1.15 0.47
CA LEU A 93 4.62 1.29 -0.67
C LEU A 93 6.02 0.84 -0.27
N ARG A 94 6.66 0.02 -1.10
CA ARG A 94 8.09 -0.32 -0.96
C ARG A 94 8.80 -0.11 -2.28
N GLY A 95 9.80 0.75 -2.27
CA GLY A 95 10.61 1.11 -3.44
C GLY A 95 12.00 0.50 -3.33
N PHE A 96 12.42 -0.18 -4.40
CA PHE A 96 13.73 -0.81 -4.52
C PHE A 96 14.45 -0.25 -5.73
N GLY A 97 15.76 -0.05 -5.61
CA GLY A 97 16.60 0.34 -6.73
C GLY A 97 17.30 -0.86 -7.36
N VAL A 98 17.24 -0.97 -8.68
CA VAL A 98 17.94 -2.02 -9.44
C VAL A 98 18.79 -1.36 -10.52
N PRO A 99 20.13 -1.45 -10.44
CA PRO A 99 20.99 -1.00 -11.53
C PRO A 99 20.84 -1.94 -12.72
N HIS A 100 20.68 -1.36 -13.90
CA HIS A 100 20.69 -2.14 -15.13
C HIS A 100 22.14 -2.41 -15.54
N SER A 101 22.53 -3.68 -15.65
CA SER A 101 23.92 -4.07 -15.94
C SER A 101 24.42 -3.71 -17.36
N ALA A 102 23.51 -3.35 -18.28
CA ALA A 102 23.83 -3.11 -19.70
C ALA A 102 24.03 -1.62 -20.07
N GLY A 103 23.78 -0.72 -19.12
CA GLY A 103 23.93 0.73 -19.29
C GLY A 103 23.54 1.37 -17.99
N HIS A 104 24.18 2.48 -17.59
CA HIS A 104 24.07 3.14 -16.27
C HIS A 104 22.65 3.64 -15.89
N GLU A 105 21.60 3.06 -16.48
CA GLU A 105 20.21 3.32 -16.21
C GLU A 105 19.78 2.59 -14.93
N LEU A 106 19.24 3.36 -14.00
CA LEU A 106 18.64 2.84 -12.78
C LEU A 106 17.17 2.55 -13.03
N ARG A 107 16.69 1.41 -12.52
CA ARG A 107 15.28 1.06 -12.49
C ARG A 107 14.78 1.07 -11.06
N ILE A 108 13.52 1.44 -10.89
CA ILE A 108 12.84 1.36 -9.61
C ILE A 108 11.82 0.24 -9.68
N ILE A 109 11.79 -0.62 -8.67
CA ILE A 109 10.69 -1.55 -8.46
C ILE A 109 9.87 -0.99 -7.30
N LEU A 110 8.60 -0.68 -7.55
CA LEU A 110 7.65 -0.28 -6.54
C LEU A 110 6.67 -1.42 -6.30
N THR A 111 6.50 -1.78 -5.03
CA THR A 111 5.46 -2.73 -4.59
C THR A 111 4.38 -1.98 -3.82
N LEU A 112 3.14 -2.40 -4.04
CA LEU A 112 1.92 -1.87 -3.43
C LEU A 112 1.26 -3.00 -2.65
N ASP A 113 1.28 -2.92 -1.33
CA ASP A 113 0.68 -3.93 -0.45
C ASP A 113 -0.50 -3.32 0.31
N PRO A 114 -1.74 -3.83 0.17
CA PRO A 114 -2.85 -3.34 0.97
C PRO A 114 -2.65 -3.70 2.44
N LEU A 115 -2.62 -2.69 3.30
CA LEU A 115 -2.66 -2.84 4.74
C LEU A 115 -4.08 -3.21 5.13
N ARG A 116 -4.39 -4.51 5.05
CA ARG A 116 -5.59 -5.03 5.66
C ARG A 116 -5.43 -4.84 7.16
N SER A 117 -6.24 -3.97 7.75
CA SER A 117 -6.50 -4.04 9.19
C SER A 117 -6.93 -5.48 9.45
N LEU A 118 -6.10 -6.23 10.17
CA LEU A 118 -6.48 -7.55 10.65
C LEU A 118 -7.88 -7.38 11.26
N PRO A 119 -8.90 -8.16 10.85
CA PRO A 119 -10.21 -8.04 11.47
C PRO A 119 -9.95 -8.21 12.96
N HIS A 120 -10.19 -7.17 13.76
CA HIS A 120 -10.12 -7.30 15.20
C HIS A 120 -11.08 -8.45 15.55
N PRO A 121 -10.61 -9.60 16.06
CA PRO A 121 -11.51 -10.59 16.63
C PRO A 121 -11.96 -10.01 17.98
N GLY A 122 -12.83 -9.00 17.92
CA GLY A 122 -13.27 -8.21 19.06
C GLY A 122 -14.64 -7.58 18.88
N ASN A 123 -15.15 -7.47 17.64
CA ASN A 123 -16.55 -7.12 17.40
C ASN A 123 -17.36 -8.39 17.10
N SER A 124 -17.56 -9.20 18.14
CA SER A 124 -18.76 -10.02 18.20
C SER A 124 -19.94 -9.09 18.49
N PRO A 125 -20.93 -8.91 17.59
CA PRO A 125 -22.22 -8.35 17.99
C PRO A 125 -23.01 -9.44 18.74
N ALA A 126 -22.51 -9.86 19.90
CA ALA A 126 -23.12 -10.89 20.72
C ALA A 126 -23.13 -10.45 22.18
N SER A 127 -23.94 -9.44 22.48
CA SER A 127 -24.81 -9.37 23.67
C SER A 127 -25.47 -8.00 23.73
N LEU A 128 -26.56 -7.83 22.97
CA LEU A 128 -27.67 -7.06 23.50
C LEU A 128 -28.16 -7.87 24.71
N GLN A 129 -27.65 -7.55 25.91
CA GLN A 129 -28.31 -8.02 27.12
C GLN A 129 -29.73 -7.43 27.10
N PRO A 130 -30.80 -8.24 27.19
CA PRO A 130 -32.12 -7.70 27.43
C PRO A 130 -32.05 -6.95 28.76
N LEU A 131 -32.43 -5.68 28.72
CA LEU A 131 -32.67 -4.85 29.87
C LEU A 131 -33.53 -5.65 30.86
N ALA A 132 -32.97 -6.02 32.01
CA ALA A 132 -33.73 -6.71 33.04
C ALA A 132 -34.95 -5.85 33.39
N PRO A 133 -36.18 -6.40 33.43
CA PRO A 133 -37.33 -5.63 33.85
C PRO A 133 -37.17 -5.23 35.31
N MET A 134 -37.28 -3.92 35.57
CA MET A 134 -37.48 -3.35 36.90
C MET A 134 -38.59 -4.11 37.65
N PRO A 135 -38.38 -4.57 38.89
CA PRO A 135 -39.49 -5.06 39.70
C PRO A 135 -40.41 -3.88 40.02
N THR A 136 -41.58 -3.88 39.38
CA THR A 136 -42.70 -3.00 39.73
C THR A 136 -43.35 -3.60 40.98
N ASP A 137 -42.82 -3.28 42.16
CA ASP A 137 -43.56 -3.51 43.40
C ASP A 137 -44.57 -2.37 43.58
N LEU A 138 -45.79 -2.60 43.09
CA LEU A 138 -46.95 -1.84 43.56
C LEU A 138 -48.24 -2.62 43.31
N ALA A 139 -48.76 -3.26 44.36
CA ALA A 139 -50.18 -3.27 44.79
C ALA A 139 -50.37 -4.40 45.83
N ARG A 140 -50.49 -4.09 47.13
CA ARG A 140 -51.75 -3.72 47.81
C ARG A 140 -52.83 -4.80 47.70
N THR A 141 -53.24 -5.39 48.84
CA THR A 141 -54.61 -5.36 49.41
C THR A 141 -54.83 -6.51 50.41
N ASP A 142 -55.11 -6.13 51.66
CA ASP A 142 -56.15 -6.61 52.59
C ASP A 142 -56.52 -8.11 52.66
N ALA A 143 -56.31 -8.71 53.85
CA ALA A 143 -57.25 -9.59 54.55
C ALA A 143 -56.91 -9.62 56.05
#